data_AF-A0A7I8EN10-F1
#
_entry.id   AF-A0A7I8EN10-F1
#
_cell.length_a   1.000
_cell.length_b   1.000
_cell.length_c   1.000
_cell.angle_alpha   90.00
_cell.angle_beta   90.00
_cell.angle_gamma   90.00
#
_symmetry.space_group_name_H-M   'P 1'
#
loop_
_entity.id
_entity.type
_entity.pdbx_description
1 polymer ?
#
loop_
_entity_poly.entity_id
_entity_poly.type
_entity_poly.pdbx_seq_one_letter_code
_entity_poly.pdbx_strand_id
1 'polypeptide(L)'
;MSTPKGMKCVPQTVGTADKVLIYSDAAHIILQLRHQVPTEEQILEPSFKIAVSLTPAVIWRKIAQIKLFLLSHLLMKNYMF
;
A
#
# COMPACT_ATOMS: atom_id res chain seq x y z
N MET A 1 -16.43 -2.74 5.30
CA MET A 1 -16.05 -3.96 4.56
C MET A 1 -15.40 -4.90 5.55
N SER A 2 -16.01 -6.06 5.74
CA SER A 2 -15.43 -7.14 6.51
C SER A 2 -14.21 -7.71 5.78
N THR A 3 -13.21 -8.12 6.54
CA THR A 3 -12.08 -8.91 6.07
C THR A 3 -12.57 -10.07 5.18
N PRO A 4 -11.97 -10.32 4.00
CA PRO A 4 -12.32 -11.47 3.18
C PRO A 4 -12.27 -12.77 4.00
N LYS A 5 -13.23 -13.67 3.76
CA LYS A 5 -13.38 -14.89 4.55
C LYS A 5 -12.10 -15.73 4.50
N GLY A 6 -11.58 -16.10 5.66
CA GLY A 6 -10.36 -16.91 5.77
C GLY A 6 -9.05 -16.12 5.66
N MET A 7 -9.10 -14.80 5.45
CA MET A 7 -7.91 -13.95 5.42
C MET A 7 -7.70 -13.24 6.76
N LYS A 8 -6.44 -12.99 7.09
CA LYS A 8 -6.04 -12.05 8.13
C LYS A 8 -5.96 -10.65 7.52
N CYS A 9 -6.33 -9.61 8.28
CA CYS A 9 -6.20 -8.22 7.87
C CYS A 9 -5.26 -7.48 8.81
N VAL A 10 -4.29 -6.75 8.24
CA VAL A 10 -3.44 -5.80 8.94
C VAL A 10 -3.68 -4.41 8.35
N PRO A 11 -4.47 -3.55 9.02
CA PRO A 11 -4.64 -2.17 8.62
C PRO A 11 -3.44 -1.33 9.05
N GLN A 12 -3.01 -0.41 8.19
CA GLN A 12 -2.10 0.67 8.51
C GLN A 12 -2.68 2.00 8.05
N THR A 13 -2.76 2.95 8.97
CA THR A 13 -3.16 4.32 8.67
C THR A 13 -1.94 5.08 8.17
N VAL A 14 -2.02 5.66 6.97
CA VAL A 14 -0.92 6.44 6.36
C VAL A 14 -1.20 7.94 6.45
N GLY A 15 -2.47 8.32 6.59
CA GLY A 15 -2.92 9.70 6.83
C GLY A 15 -4.33 9.71 7.42
N THR A 16 -4.89 10.90 7.66
CA THR A 16 -6.20 11.07 8.31
C THR A 16 -7.33 10.34 7.57
N ALA A 17 -7.27 10.31 6.24
CA ALA A 17 -8.23 9.67 5.34
C ALA A 17 -7.69 8.39 4.67
N ASP A 18 -6.36 8.18 4.70
CA ASP A 18 -5.68 7.15 3.92
C ASP A 18 -5.32 5.92 4.73
N LYS A 19 -5.70 4.76 4.18
CA LYS A 19 -5.44 3.46 4.79
C LYS A 19 -4.86 2.49 3.78
N VAL A 20 -3.85 1.76 4.23
CA VAL A 20 -3.32 0.57 3.57
C VAL A 20 -3.86 -0.63 4.33
N LEU A 21 -4.51 -1.55 3.64
CA LEU A 21 -5.05 -2.78 4.21
C LEU A 21 -4.32 -3.95 3.57
N ILE A 22 -3.59 -4.71 4.38
CA ILE A 22 -2.90 -5.92 3.92
C ILE A 22 -3.75 -7.11 4.32
N TYR A 23 -4.30 -7.81 3.33
CA TYR A 23 -4.98 -9.08 3.55
C TYR A 23 -4.04 -10.23 3.19
N SER A 24 -4.04 -11.29 3.99
CA SER A 24 -3.19 -12.46 3.72
C SER A 24 -3.83 -13.76 4.16
N ASP A 25 -3.59 -14.81 3.38
CA ASP A 25 -3.78 -16.21 3.75
C ASP A 25 -2.53 -17.04 3.36
N ALA A 26 -2.63 -18.36 3.38
CA ALA A 26 -1.50 -19.24 3.05
C ALA A 26 -1.06 -19.17 1.56
N ALA A 27 -1.91 -18.69 0.67
CA ALA A 27 -1.70 -18.69 -0.78
C ALA A 27 -1.62 -17.29 -1.40
N HIS A 28 -2.19 -16.27 -0.74
CA HIS A 28 -2.38 -14.95 -1.32
C HIS A 28 -2.04 -13.85 -0.33
N ILE A 29 -1.48 -12.76 -0.87
CA ILE A 29 -1.38 -11.48 -0.19
C ILE A 29 -2.05 -10.45 -1.08
N ILE A 30 -2.95 -9.65 -0.52
CA ILE A 30 -3.65 -8.58 -1.22
C ILE A 30 -3.34 -7.28 -0.50
N LEU A 31 -2.78 -6.32 -1.25
CA LEU A 31 -2.59 -4.96 -0.79
C LEU A 31 -3.76 -4.11 -1.27
N GLN A 32 -4.50 -3.51 -0.36
CA GLN A 32 -5.57 -2.58 -0.70
C GLN A 32 -5.23 -1.17 -0.21
N LEU A 33 -5.20 -0.21 -1.12
CA LEU A 33 -5.13 1.21 -0.84
C LEU A 33 -6.53 1.79 -0.80
N ARG A 34 -6.83 2.57 0.22
CA ARG A 34 -8.14 3.20 0.38
C ARG A 34 -7.98 4.63 0.87
N HIS A 35 -8.53 5.55 0.10
CA HIS A 35 -8.80 6.92 0.53
C HIS A 35 -10.27 7.01 0.92
N GLN A 36 -10.54 7.30 2.19
CA GLN A 36 -11.89 7.50 2.70
C GLN A 36 -12.13 8.99 2.88
N VAL A 37 -13.16 9.51 2.25
CA VAL A 37 -13.66 10.85 2.52
C VAL A 37 -14.65 10.75 3.69
N PRO A 38 -14.34 11.33 4.88
CA PRO A 38 -15.06 11.07 6.10
C PRO A 38 -16.34 11.92 6.30
N THR A 39 -16.51 13.04 5.61
CA THR A 39 -17.59 14.02 5.86
C THR A 39 -18.34 14.45 4.60
N GLU A 40 -19.62 14.81 4.75
CA GLU A 40 -20.47 15.35 3.67
C GLU A 40 -19.94 16.68 3.10
N GLU A 41 -19.18 17.45 3.88
CA GLU A 41 -18.54 18.70 3.44
C GLU A 41 -17.47 18.48 2.36
N GLN A 42 -16.91 17.27 2.29
CA GLN A 42 -15.85 16.90 1.35
C GLN A 42 -16.38 16.08 0.16
N ILE A 43 -17.69 16.16 -0.15
CA ILE A 43 -18.34 15.30 -1.17
C ILE A 43 -17.71 15.39 -2.58
N LEU A 44 -17.02 16.50 -2.86
CA LEU A 44 -16.31 16.73 -4.13
C LEU A 44 -14.92 16.08 -4.16
N GLU A 45 -14.40 15.64 -3.02
CA GLU A 45 -13.12 14.95 -2.94
C GLU A 45 -13.27 13.51 -3.47
N PRO A 46 -12.37 13.07 -4.36
CA PRO A 46 -12.46 11.74 -4.94
C PRO A 46 -12.09 10.67 -3.93
N SER A 47 -13.07 9.88 -3.48
CA SER A 47 -12.79 8.64 -2.77
C SER A 47 -12.29 7.56 -3.74
N PHE A 48 -11.33 6.74 -3.31
CA PHE A 48 -10.89 5.61 -4.12
C PHE A 48 -10.57 4.37 -3.29
N LYS A 49 -10.66 3.23 -3.96
CA LYS A 49 -10.28 1.92 -3.45
C LYS A 49 -9.60 1.14 -4.55
N ILE A 50 -8.34 0.77 -4.33
CA ILE A 50 -7.56 -0.04 -5.26
C ILE A 50 -7.07 -1.26 -4.49
N ALA A 51 -7.21 -2.45 -5.08
CA ALA A 51 -6.69 -3.69 -4.52
C ALA A 51 -5.79 -4.37 -5.55
N VAL A 52 -4.62 -4.81 -5.10
CA VAL A 52 -3.62 -5.49 -5.93
C VAL A 52 -3.26 -6.80 -5.25
N SER A 53 -3.39 -7.89 -6.00
CA SER A 53 -2.87 -9.20 -5.57
C SER A 53 -1.36 -9.21 -5.75
N LEU A 54 -0.65 -9.46 -4.66
CA LEU A 54 0.80 -9.59 -4.65
C LEU A 54 1.14 -11.04 -4.93
N THR A 55 1.39 -11.35 -6.20
CA THR A 55 2.01 -12.63 -6.57
C THR A 55 3.49 -12.60 -6.20
N PRO A 56 4.14 -13.77 -5.97
CA PRO A 56 5.58 -13.81 -5.70
C PRO A 56 6.41 -13.04 -6.73
N ALA A 57 6.06 -13.13 -8.02
CA ALA A 57 6.74 -12.40 -9.09
C ALA A 57 6.57 -10.87 -9.00
N VAL A 58 5.43 -10.37 -8.52
CA VAL A 58 5.19 -8.94 -8.29
C VAL A 58 5.96 -8.46 -7.06
N ILE A 59 5.98 -9.26 -6.00
CA ILE A 59 6.70 -8.97 -4.75
C ILE A 59 8.20 -8.79 -5.04
N TRP A 60 8.83 -9.75 -5.73
CA TRP A 60 10.26 -9.67 -6.04
C TRP A 60 10.59 -8.47 -6.92
N ARG A 61 9.75 -8.14 -7.90
CA ARG A 61 9.90 -6.94 -8.72
C ARG A 61 9.82 -5.66 -7.89
N LYS A 62 8.86 -5.58 -6.96
CA LYS A 62 8.70 -4.40 -6.10
C LYS A 62 9.81 -4.26 -5.08
N ILE A 63 10.29 -5.35 -4.48
CA ILE A 63 11.47 -5.34 -3.60
C ILE A 63 12.69 -4.82 -4.35
N ALA A 64 12.92 -5.28 -5.58
CA ALA A 64 14.02 -4.80 -6.41
C ALA A 64 13.91 -3.29 -6.72
N GLN A 65 12.71 -2.80 -7.04
CA GLN A 65 12.46 -1.36 -7.27
C GLN A 65 12.72 -0.52 -6.02
N ILE A 66 12.22 -0.96 -4.85
CA ILE A 66 12.45 -0.26 -3.57
C ILE A 66 13.93 -0.24 -3.23
N LYS A 67 14.63 -1.36 -3.41
CA LYS A 67 16.07 -1.46 -3.17
C LYS A 67 16.85 -0.50 -4.08
N LEU A 68 16.51 -0.44 -5.37
CA LEU A 68 17.15 0.47 -6.32
C LEU A 68 16.87 1.94 -5.97
N PHE A 69 15.64 2.28 -5.60
CA PHE A 69 15.26 3.63 -5.16
C PHE A 69 16.00 4.05 -3.88
N LEU A 70 16.12 3.16 -2.90
CA LEU A 70 16.87 3.44 -1.67
C LEU A 70 18.37 3.60 -1.96
N LEU A 71 18.93 2.77 -2.84
CA LEU A 71 20.33 2.87 -3.26
C LEU A 71 20.60 4.19 -3.99
N SER A 72 19.75 4.61 -4.92
CA SER A 72 19.91 5.90 -5.61
C SER A 72 19.80 7.06 -4.63
N HIS A 73 18.86 7.00 -3.69
CA HIS A 73 18.71 8.03 -2.66
C HIS A 73 19.90 8.10 -1.69
N LEU A 74 20.50 6.96 -1.34
CA LEU A 74 21.73 6.87 -0.53
C LEU A 74 22.96 7.38 -1.29
N LEU A 75 23.09 7.04 -2.57
CA LEU A 75 24.18 7.54 -3.42
C LEU A 75 24.09 9.06 -3.56
N MET A 76 22.90 9.61 -3.83
CA MET A 76 22.70 11.06 -3.93
C MET A 76 23.09 11.82 -2.65
N LYS A 77 22.91 11.21 -1.47
CA LYS A 77 23.37 11.81 -0.20
C LYS A 77 24.88 11.76 0.00
N ASN A 78 25.58 10.79 -0.61
CA ASN A 78 27.02 10.63 -0.49
C ASN A 78 27.83 11.38 -1.56
N TYR A 79 27.20 11.79 -2.67
CA TYR A 79 27.83 12.59 -3.75
C TYR A 79 27.59 14.10 -3.61
N MET A 80 26.99 14.56 -2.51
CA MET A 80 26.81 15.97 -2.19
C MET A 80 27.86 16.41 -1.16
N PHE A 81 29.13 16.32 -1.56
CA PHE A 81 30.30 16.93 -0.91
C PHE A 81 31.22 17.49 -2.00
#